data_AF-A0A1L8TMV3-F1
#
_entry.id   AF-A0A1L8TMV3-F1
#
_cell.length_a   1.000
_cell.length_b   1.000
_cell.length_c   1.000
_cell.angle_alpha   90.00
_cell.angle_beta   90.00
_cell.angle_gamma   90.00
#
_symmetry.space_group_name_H-M   'P 1'
#
loop_
_entity.id
_entity.type
_entity.pdbx_description
1 polymer ?
#
loop_
_entity_poly.entity_id
_entity_poly.type
_entity_poly.pdbx_seq_one_letter_code
_entity_poly.pdbx_strand_id
1 'polypeptide(L)'
;MEKLRREIKELGESGAHLHAIVDYLVNEKKIMGSKANHIFMLDMQDYIAALNRLAPSTTEITVEPHEVKQINYLLTRQYELIKLIQRDIERNIAAKNIDLEQYNEKQLKRLKTINQLLLQDNLVFQAMLDSTKIGSNIRVGQKKNWLQRLFRK
;
A
#
# COMPACT_ATOMS: atom_id res chain seq x y z
N MET A 1 -3.90 19.68 -16.32
CA MET A 1 -4.88 18.65 -15.93
C MET A 1 -4.50 17.22 -16.31
N GLU A 2 -3.86 17.00 -17.46
CA GLU A 2 -3.46 15.67 -17.91
C GLU A 2 -2.53 14.93 -16.92
N LYS A 3 -1.55 15.63 -16.34
CA LYS A 3 -0.66 15.07 -15.29
C LYS A 3 -1.44 14.57 -14.07
N LEU A 4 -2.36 15.37 -13.52
CA LEU A 4 -3.17 15.00 -12.36
C LEU A 4 -4.05 13.78 -12.65
N ARG A 5 -4.67 13.72 -13.84
CA ARG A 5 -5.45 12.55 -14.28
C ARG A 5 -4.60 11.29 -14.37
N ARG A 6 -3.37 11.42 -14.89
CA ARG A 6 -2.42 10.30 -14.95
C ARG A 6 -2.03 9.81 -13.56
N GLU A 7 -1.70 10.71 -12.63
CA GLU A 7 -1.34 10.34 -11.25
C GLU A 7 -2.49 9.65 -10.51
N ILE A 8 -3.73 10.08 -10.72
CA ILE A 8 -4.93 9.43 -10.16
C ILE A 8 -5.13 8.04 -10.77
N LYS A 9 -4.91 7.88 -12.09
CA LYS A 9 -4.97 6.57 -12.75
C LYS A 9 -3.92 5.61 -12.18
N GLU A 10 -2.67 6.07 -12.07
CA GLU A 10 -1.58 5.29 -11.47
C GLU A 10 -1.87 4.91 -10.01
N LEU A 11 -2.51 5.81 -9.25
CA LEU A 11 -2.92 5.53 -7.88
C LEU A 11 -3.98 4.42 -7.83
N GLY A 12 -4.95 4.46 -8.74
CA GLY A 12 -5.98 3.41 -8.86
C GLY A 12 -5.39 2.06 -9.27
N GLU A 13 -4.50 2.03 -10.25
CA GLU A 13 -3.80 0.81 -10.69
C GLU A 13 -2.98 0.20 -9.54
N SER A 14 -2.22 1.03 -8.81
CA SER A 14 -1.50 0.58 -7.62
C SER A 14 -2.44 0.09 -6.52
N GLY A 15 -3.61 0.71 -6.35
CA GLY A 15 -4.64 0.29 -5.40
C GLY A 15 -5.23 -1.08 -5.75
N ALA A 16 -5.52 -1.34 -7.03
CA ALA A 16 -5.99 -2.64 -7.51
C ALA A 16 -4.95 -3.74 -7.26
N HIS A 17 -3.65 -3.45 -7.44
CA HIS A 17 -2.60 -4.44 -7.18
C HIS A 17 -2.53 -4.77 -5.70
N LEU A 18 -2.62 -3.75 -4.84
CA LEU A 18 -2.67 -3.95 -3.40
C LEU A 18 -3.90 -4.75 -2.98
N HIS A 19 -5.06 -4.49 -3.59
CA HIS A 19 -6.30 -5.23 -3.36
C HIS A 19 -6.13 -6.72 -3.64
N ALA A 20 -5.61 -7.06 -4.83
CA ALA A 20 -5.40 -8.45 -5.21
C ALA A 20 -4.44 -9.18 -4.24
N ILE A 21 -3.41 -8.48 -3.72
CA ILE A 21 -2.51 -9.05 -2.71
C ILE A 21 -3.26 -9.28 -1.40
N VAL A 22 -4.05 -8.31 -0.94
CA VAL A 22 -4.81 -8.44 0.32
C VAL A 22 -5.84 -9.56 0.24
N ASP A 23 -6.55 -9.67 -0.89
CA ASP A 23 -7.50 -10.76 -1.12
C ASP A 23 -6.83 -12.13 -1.10
N TYR A 24 -5.64 -12.25 -1.70
CA TYR A 24 -4.84 -13.47 -1.59
C TYR A 24 -4.52 -13.79 -0.12
N LEU A 25 -4.05 -12.81 0.66
CA LEU A 25 -3.63 -13.00 2.05
C LEU A 25 -4.79 -13.33 3.00
N VAL A 26 -5.98 -12.74 2.80
CA VAL A 26 -7.17 -13.02 3.62
C VAL A 26 -7.63 -14.47 3.44
N ASN A 27 -7.39 -15.07 2.27
CA ASN A 27 -7.70 -16.47 2.02
C ASN A 27 -6.64 -17.45 2.57
N GLU A 28 -5.48 -16.95 3.00
CA GLU A 28 -4.40 -17.76 3.57
C GLU A 28 -4.59 -18.00 5.08
N LYS A 29 -5.12 -19.18 5.44
CA LYS A 29 -5.43 -19.58 6.83
C LYS A 29 -4.27 -19.38 7.82
N LYS A 30 -3.03 -19.57 7.38
CA LYS A 30 -1.83 -19.41 8.22
C LYS A 30 -1.59 -17.96 8.65
N ILE A 31 -1.99 -17.01 7.80
CA ILE A 31 -1.83 -15.57 8.05
C ILE A 31 -2.94 -15.10 8.99
N MET A 32 -4.16 -15.57 8.75
CA MET A 32 -5.34 -15.15 9.49
C MET A 32 -5.45 -15.77 10.90
N GLY A 33 -4.49 -16.60 11.32
CA GLY A 33 -4.45 -17.18 12.66
C GLY A 33 -4.12 -16.20 13.79
N SER A 34 -3.56 -15.03 13.48
CA SER A 34 -3.23 -13.99 14.46
C SER A 34 -4.26 -12.85 14.44
N LYS A 35 -4.74 -12.43 15.62
CA LYS A 35 -5.63 -11.26 15.77
C LYS A 35 -5.00 -10.00 15.18
N ALA A 36 -3.69 -9.80 15.36
CA ALA A 36 -3.00 -8.63 14.83
C ALA A 36 -3.01 -8.60 13.30
N ASN A 37 -2.83 -9.76 12.64
CA ASN A 37 -2.92 -9.85 11.18
C ASN A 37 -4.33 -9.61 10.69
N HIS A 38 -5.33 -10.12 11.40
CA HIS A 38 -6.72 -9.91 11.05
C HIS A 38 -7.07 -8.41 11.07
N ILE A 39 -6.65 -7.69 12.11
CA ILE A 39 -6.83 -6.23 12.21
C ILE A 39 -6.10 -5.53 11.07
N PHE A 40 -4.82 -5.86 10.84
CA PHE A 40 -4.04 -5.25 9.76
C PHE A 40 -4.67 -5.48 8.37
N MET A 41 -5.21 -6.68 8.10
CA MET A 41 -5.92 -6.95 6.85
C MET A 41 -7.22 -6.14 6.72
N LEU A 42 -7.98 -5.98 7.81
CA LEU A 42 -9.18 -5.12 7.81
C LEU A 42 -8.81 -3.65 7.54
N ASP A 43 -7.77 -3.14 8.19
CA ASP A 43 -7.29 -1.77 7.97
C ASP A 43 -6.84 -1.56 6.51
N MET A 44 -6.20 -2.57 5.92
CA MET A 44 -5.83 -2.56 4.49
C MET A 44 -7.07 -2.57 3.58
N GLN A 45 -8.09 -3.39 3.86
CA GLN A 45 -9.34 -3.44 3.10
C GLN A 45 -10.10 -2.12 3.18
N ASP A 46 -10.21 -1.52 4.37
CA ASP A 46 -10.85 -0.21 4.58
C ASP A 46 -10.12 0.90 3.84
N TYR A 47 -8.78 0.88 3.88
CA TYR A 47 -7.95 1.79 3.12
C TYR A 47 -8.16 1.65 1.62
N ILE A 48 -8.13 0.43 1.08
CA ILE A 48 -8.34 0.16 -0.35
C ILE A 48 -9.74 0.60 -0.78
N ALA A 49 -10.77 0.33 0.03
CA ALA A 49 -12.14 0.76 -0.26
C ALA A 49 -12.24 2.30 -0.32
N ALA A 50 -11.58 3.01 0.60
CA ALA A 50 -11.49 4.46 0.58
C ALA A 50 -10.68 4.99 -0.62
N LEU A 51 -9.61 4.29 -1.00
CA LEU A 51 -8.78 4.63 -2.16
C LEU A 51 -9.56 4.46 -3.47
N ASN A 52 -10.32 3.38 -3.61
CA ASN A 52 -11.10 3.07 -4.81
C ASN A 52 -12.23 4.09 -5.06
N ARG A 53 -12.76 4.73 -4.00
CA ARG A 53 -13.71 5.84 -4.14
C ARG A 53 -13.07 7.09 -4.76
N LEU A 54 -11.78 7.29 -4.52
CA LEU A 54 -11.02 8.44 -5.03
C LEU A 54 -10.42 8.17 -6.41
N ALA A 55 -9.85 6.99 -6.59
CA ALA A 55 -9.09 6.58 -7.76
C ALA A 55 -9.55 5.16 -8.18
N PRO A 56 -10.73 5.04 -8.80
CA PRO A 56 -11.23 3.74 -9.23
C PRO A 56 -10.35 3.16 -10.33
N SER A 57 -10.15 1.84 -10.28
CA SER A 57 -9.45 1.08 -11.32
C SER A 57 -10.35 -0.02 -11.85
N THR A 58 -10.30 -0.22 -13.16
CA THR A 58 -10.94 -1.34 -13.86
C THR A 58 -9.94 -2.43 -14.23
N THR A 59 -8.72 -2.36 -13.70
CA THR A 59 -7.64 -3.28 -14.04
C THR A 59 -7.81 -4.57 -13.24
N GLU A 60 -7.96 -5.69 -13.93
CA GLU A 60 -7.93 -7.02 -13.32
C GLU A 60 -6.47 -7.43 -13.08
N ILE A 61 -6.14 -7.78 -11.85
CA ILE A 61 -4.78 -8.15 -11.45
C ILE A 61 -4.81 -9.51 -10.77
N THR A 62 -4.03 -10.45 -11.31
CA THR A 62 -3.75 -11.74 -10.67
C THR A 62 -2.45 -11.65 -9.90
N VAL A 63 -2.43 -12.20 -8.69
CA VAL A 63 -1.28 -12.11 -7.78
C VAL A 63 -0.63 -13.46 -7.57
N GLU A 64 0.70 -13.49 -7.68
CA GLU A 64 1.53 -14.61 -7.29
C GLU A 64 2.00 -14.49 -5.83
N PRO A 65 2.24 -15.61 -5.11
CA PRO A 65 2.62 -15.59 -3.70
C PRO A 65 3.89 -14.77 -3.38
N HIS A 66 4.82 -14.65 -4.33
CA HIS A 66 6.06 -13.90 -4.13
C HIS A 66 5.82 -12.37 -4.11
N GLU A 67 4.69 -11.91 -4.67
CA GLU A 67 4.33 -10.50 -4.76
C GLU A 67 3.82 -9.93 -3.43
N VAL A 68 3.53 -10.77 -2.43
CA VAL A 68 3.21 -10.33 -1.07
C VAL A 68 4.30 -9.42 -0.49
N LYS A 69 5.55 -9.59 -0.91
CA LYS A 69 6.67 -8.72 -0.50
C LYS A 69 6.60 -7.31 -1.10
N GLN A 70 5.74 -7.09 -2.09
CA GLN A 70 5.56 -5.79 -2.75
C GLN A 70 4.65 -4.84 -1.97
N ILE A 71 3.96 -5.28 -0.91
CA ILE A 71 3.06 -4.41 -0.12
C ILE A 71 3.77 -3.13 0.32
N ASN A 72 5.02 -3.22 0.79
CA ASN A 72 5.78 -2.05 1.20
C ASN A 72 6.01 -1.06 0.05
N TYR A 73 6.36 -1.59 -1.12
CA TYR A 73 6.59 -0.80 -2.32
C TYR A 73 5.29 -0.12 -2.78
N LEU A 74 4.18 -0.86 -2.82
CA LEU A 74 2.87 -0.35 -3.23
C LEU A 74 2.38 0.75 -2.29
N LEU A 75 2.42 0.52 -0.97
CA LEU A 75 2.03 1.53 0.01
C LEU A 75 2.90 2.78 -0.10
N THR A 76 4.22 2.63 -0.29
CA THR A 76 5.15 3.77 -0.47
C THR A 76 4.83 4.54 -1.75
N ARG A 77 4.57 3.84 -2.85
CA ARG A 77 4.19 4.47 -4.12
C ARG A 77 2.88 5.24 -3.99
N GLN A 78 1.87 4.64 -3.36
CA GLN A 78 0.59 5.28 -3.09
C GLN A 78 0.75 6.51 -2.21
N TYR A 79 1.60 6.46 -1.18
CA TYR A 79 1.91 7.63 -0.34
C TYR A 79 2.41 8.82 -1.17
N GLU A 80 3.42 8.59 -2.02
CA GLU A 80 4.00 9.65 -2.84
C GLU A 80 3.02 10.15 -3.90
N LEU A 81 2.24 9.26 -4.52
CA LEU A 81 1.18 9.65 -5.47
C LEU A 81 0.12 10.53 -4.79
N ILE A 82 -0.36 10.15 -3.59
CA ILE A 82 -1.32 10.95 -2.83
C ILE A 82 -0.75 12.35 -2.52
N LYS A 83 0.53 12.44 -2.16
CA LYS A 83 1.21 13.71 -1.90
C LYS A 83 1.34 14.58 -3.14
N LEU A 84 1.64 13.99 -4.30
CA LEU A 84 1.67 14.70 -5.59
C LEU A 84 0.28 15.21 -5.96
N ILE A 85 -0.75 14.37 -5.85
CA ILE A 85 -2.16 14.69 -6.12
C ILE A 85 -2.63 15.84 -5.22
N GLN A 86 -2.37 15.77 -3.91
CA GLN A 86 -2.69 16.84 -2.95
C GLN A 86 -2.09 18.18 -3.40
N ARG A 87 -0.78 18.21 -3.65
CA ARG A 87 -0.07 19.44 -4.05
C ARG A 87 -0.61 20.00 -5.37
N ASP A 88 -0.89 19.14 -6.33
CA ASP A 88 -1.37 19.57 -7.64
C ASP A 88 -2.83 20.06 -7.56
N ILE A 89 -3.68 19.49 -6.69
CA ILE A 89 -5.03 20.02 -6.40
C ILE A 89 -4.94 21.40 -5.73
N GLU A 90 -4.14 21.56 -4.68
CA GLU A 90 -3.94 22.85 -3.99
C GLU A 90 -3.52 23.96 -4.96
N ARG A 91 -2.59 23.65 -5.88
CA ARG A 91 -2.13 24.59 -6.92
C ARG A 91 -3.23 24.97 -7.90
N ASN A 92 -4.06 24.01 -8.32
CA ASN A 92 -5.15 24.27 -9.27
C ASN A 92 -6.28 25.10 -8.63
N ILE A 93 -6.58 24.86 -7.34
CA ILE A 93 -7.53 25.67 -6.56
C ILE A 93 -7.01 27.11 -6.42
N ALA A 94 -5.74 27.28 -6.03
CA ALA A 94 -5.13 28.60 -5.88
C ALA A 94 -5.09 29.39 -7.20
N ALA A 95 -4.94 28.70 -8.33
CA ALA A 95 -4.97 29.29 -9.66
C ALA A 95 -6.39 29.64 -10.16
N LYS A 96 -7.45 29.45 -9.35
CA LYS A 96 -8.87 29.61 -9.71
C LYS A 96 -9.29 28.83 -10.97
N ASN A 97 -8.55 27.80 -11.33
CA ASN A 97 -8.68 27.21 -12.66
C ASN A 97 -9.83 26.20 -12.75
N ILE A 98 -10.29 25.58 -11.65
CA ILE A 98 -11.30 24.51 -11.69
C ILE A 98 -12.04 24.37 -10.36
N ASP A 99 -13.35 24.09 -10.46
CA ASP A 99 -14.19 23.59 -9.38
C ASP A 99 -13.86 22.09 -9.14
N LEU A 100 -12.94 21.82 -8.21
CA LEU A 100 -12.52 20.47 -7.84
C LEU A 100 -13.33 19.93 -6.65
N GLU A 101 -14.63 20.28 -6.55
CA GLU A 101 -15.53 19.83 -5.47
C GLU A 101 -15.52 18.30 -5.26
N GLN A 102 -15.17 17.54 -6.31
CA GLN A 102 -15.07 16.09 -6.27
C GLN A 102 -13.86 15.56 -5.46
N TYR A 103 -12.82 16.37 -5.27
CA TYR A 103 -11.61 15.98 -4.53
C TYR A 103 -11.55 16.69 -3.18
N ASN A 104 -12.18 16.06 -2.18
CA ASN A 104 -12.19 16.58 -0.83
C ASN A 104 -10.78 16.48 -0.21
N GLU A 105 -10.12 17.62 -0.03
CA GLU A 105 -8.79 17.74 0.59
C GLU A 105 -8.69 16.97 1.92
N LYS A 106 -9.75 17.01 2.73
CA LYS A 106 -9.83 16.29 4.01
C LYS A 106 -9.76 14.77 3.81
N GLN A 107 -10.41 14.25 2.77
CA GLN A 107 -10.37 12.82 2.44
C GLN A 107 -8.97 12.41 1.98
N LEU A 108 -8.34 13.19 1.11
CA LEU A 108 -6.97 12.96 0.67
C LEU A 108 -5.98 12.96 1.86
N LYS A 109 -6.12 13.94 2.77
CA LYS A 109 -5.29 14.03 3.97
C LYS A 109 -5.46 12.79 4.85
N ARG A 110 -6.70 12.36 5.05
CA ARG A 110 -7.02 11.14 5.80
C ARG A 110 -6.43 9.89 5.13
N LEU A 111 -6.57 9.73 3.81
CA LEU A 111 -5.98 8.62 3.05
C LEU A 111 -4.47 8.58 3.20
N LYS A 112 -3.79 9.73 3.13
CA LYS A 112 -2.35 9.83 3.36
C LYS A 112 -1.96 9.37 4.76
N THR A 113 -2.69 9.81 5.79
CA THR A 113 -2.44 9.41 7.18
C THR A 113 -2.65 7.91 7.37
N ILE A 114 -3.73 7.34 6.85
CA ILE A 114 -4.00 5.89 6.93
C ILE A 114 -2.88 5.11 6.22
N ASN A 115 -2.51 5.50 5.01
CA ASN A 115 -1.42 4.86 4.28
C ASN A 115 -0.09 4.89 5.07
N GLN A 116 0.21 6.00 5.75
CA GLN A 116 1.40 6.10 6.61
C GLN A 116 1.35 5.15 7.82
N LEU A 117 0.18 4.96 8.44
CA LEU A 117 0.01 4.00 9.53
C LEU A 117 0.18 2.57 9.00
N LEU A 118 -0.43 2.26 7.85
CA LEU A 118 -0.27 0.95 7.20
C LEU A 118 1.17 0.65 6.82
N LEU A 119 1.97 1.66 6.42
CA LEU A 119 3.41 1.50 6.17
C LEU A 119 4.15 1.09 7.44
N GLN A 120 3.81 1.66 8.59
CA GLN A 120 4.42 1.32 9.87
C GLN A 120 4.07 -0.12 10.27
N ASP A 121 2.79 -0.48 10.19
CA ASP A 121 2.30 -1.81 10.55
C ASP A 121 2.79 -2.90 9.59
N ASN A 122 2.95 -2.56 8.31
CA ASN A 122 3.48 -3.47 7.30
C ASN A 122 4.91 -3.95 7.60
N LEU A 123 5.73 -3.14 8.26
CA LEU A 123 7.08 -3.58 8.66
C LEU A 123 7.02 -4.77 9.63
N VAL A 124 6.10 -4.71 10.60
CA VAL A 124 5.86 -5.77 11.58
C VAL A 124 5.27 -6.99 10.89
N PHE A 125 4.29 -6.78 10.00
CA PHE A 125 3.65 -7.83 9.24
C PHE A 125 4.64 -8.60 8.35
N GLN A 126 5.49 -7.92 7.58
CA GLN A 126 6.47 -8.55 6.70
C GLN A 126 7.54 -9.33 7.47
N ALA A 127 7.98 -8.82 8.63
CA ALA A 127 8.88 -9.56 9.51
C ALA A 127 8.24 -10.87 9.99
N MET A 128 6.94 -10.86 10.28
CA MET A 128 6.21 -12.08 10.61
C MET A 128 6.07 -13.02 9.41
N LEU A 129 5.74 -12.53 8.21
CA LEU A 129 5.64 -13.38 7.02
C LEU A 129 6.94 -14.14 6.73
N ASP A 130 8.08 -13.45 6.84
CA ASP A 130 9.40 -14.06 6.69
C ASP A 130 9.66 -15.15 7.77
N SER A 131 9.16 -14.95 8.99
CA SER A 131 9.25 -15.95 10.07
C SER A 131 8.33 -17.17 9.85
N THR A 132 7.19 -16.95 9.19
CA THR A 132 6.14 -17.97 8.96
C THR A 132 6.40 -18.79 7.67
N LYS A 133 7.47 -18.46 6.92
CA LYS A 133 7.86 -19.12 5.66
C LYS A 133 6.77 -19.11 4.58
N ILE A 134 5.88 -18.13 4.61
CA ILE A 134 4.87 -17.97 3.57
C ILE A 134 5.60 -17.40 2.35
N GLY A 135 5.93 -18.29 1.40
CA GLY A 135 6.84 -18.02 0.28
C GLY A 135 8.06 -18.96 0.19
N SER A 136 8.20 -19.95 1.06
CA SER A 136 9.37 -20.85 1.03
C SER A 136 9.24 -22.00 0.02
N ASN A 137 9.35 -21.68 -1.27
CA ASN A 137 10.20 -22.48 -2.17
C ASN A 137 11.53 -21.78 -2.47
N ILE A 138 11.78 -20.61 -1.88
CA ILE A 138 13.06 -19.92 -2.04
C ILE A 138 13.92 -20.21 -0.82
N ARG A 139 14.97 -21.00 -1.05
CA ARG A 139 16.09 -21.24 -0.12
C ARG A 139 16.79 -19.89 0.13
N VAL A 140 16.31 -19.12 1.09
CA VAL A 140 16.98 -17.89 1.54
C VAL A 140 18.24 -18.32 2.30
N GLY A 141 19.39 -18.24 1.63
CA GLY A 141 20.69 -18.38 2.27
C GLY A 141 20.76 -17.43 3.47
N GLN A 142 21.25 -17.94 4.60
CA GLN A 142 21.38 -17.23 5.87
C GLN A 142 21.89 -15.79 5.66
N LYS A 143 21.00 -14.80 5.76
CA LYS A 143 21.42 -13.39 5.79
C LYS A 143 22.11 -13.16 7.13
N LYS A 144 23.43 -12.94 7.08
CA LYS A 144 24.22 -12.47 8.23
C LYS A 144 23.55 -11.23 8.82
N ASN A 145 23.28 -11.30 10.12
CA ASN A 145 22.59 -10.28 10.89
C ASN A 145 23.33 -8.94 10.77
N TRP A 146 22.60 -7.82 10.72
CA TRP A 146 23.18 -6.48 10.63
C TRP A 146 24.19 -6.20 11.76
N LEU A 147 23.89 -6.68 12.97
CA LEU A 147 24.79 -6.66 14.13
C LEU A 147 26.08 -7.49 13.92
N GLN A 148 26.02 -8.60 13.18
CA GLN A 148 27.21 -9.40 12.87
C GLN A 148 28.15 -8.73 11.86
N ARG A 149 27.68 -7.70 11.14
CA ARG A 149 28.53 -6.87 10.26
C ARG A 149 29.23 -5.74 11.02
N LEU A 150 28.62 -5.24 12.09
CA LEU A 150 29.14 -4.15 12.91
C LEU A 150 30.18 -4.59 13.94
N PHE A 151 30.09 -5.82 14.46
CA PHE A 151 30.98 -6.32 15.52
C PHE A 151 32.06 -7.29 15.04
N ARG A 152 32.40 -7.28 13.74
CA ARG A 152 33.55 -8.05 13.25
C ARG A 152 34.86 -7.30 13.53
N LYS A 153 35.49 -7.63 14.66
CA LYS A 153 36.93 -7.87 14.71
C LYS A 153 37.20 -9.33 14.38
#